data_AF-A0A2D6T193-F1
#
_entry.id   AF-A0A2D6T193-F1
#
_cell.length_a   1.000
_cell.length_b   1.000
_cell.length_c   1.000
_cell.angle_alpha   90.00
_cell.angle_beta   90.00
_cell.angle_gamma   90.00
#
_symmetry.space_group_name_H-M   'P 1'
#
loop_
_entity.id
_entity.type
_entity.pdbx_description
1 polymer ?
#
loop_
_entity_poly.entity_id
_entity_poly.type
_entity_poly.pdbx_seq_one_letter_code
_entity_poly.pdbx_strand_id
1 'polypeptide(L)'
;MSRQNRQLEREIARLHLTDSPTGGRGLAPCWEDADGRIVPTFNIVIGNKAFRAVPVWREPFTKRALAIAPLVEIADRPLNVRDFRRLAYRVMQHGRNHPDGACVYYANIIDRTTTKQACKSQRRLVEGYFYPFSLR
;
A
#
# COMPACT_ATOMS: atom_id res chain seq x y z
N MET A 1 -4.95 -18.23 -27.71
CA MET A 1 -5.70 -17.76 -26.53
C MET A 1 -6.37 -16.43 -26.84
N SER A 2 -7.71 -16.36 -26.77
CA SER A 2 -8.47 -15.14 -27.05
C SER A 2 -8.31 -14.12 -25.91
N ARG A 3 -8.55 -12.83 -26.18
CA ARG A 3 -8.56 -11.77 -25.15
C ARG A 3 -9.55 -12.07 -24.01
N GLN A 4 -10.64 -12.77 -24.30
CA GLN A 4 -11.64 -13.20 -23.32
C GLN A 4 -11.08 -14.18 -22.27
N ASN A 5 -10.22 -15.12 -22.67
CA ASN A 5 -9.65 -16.09 -21.71
C ASN A 5 -8.75 -15.40 -20.68
N ARG A 6 -7.94 -14.42 -21.08
CA ARG A 6 -7.11 -13.64 -20.14
C ARG A 6 -7.95 -12.76 -19.21
N GLN A 7 -9.11 -12.31 -19.67
CA GLN A 7 -10.02 -11.50 -18.88
C GLN A 7 -10.72 -12.35 -17.82
N LEU A 8 -11.15 -13.55 -18.19
CA LEU A 8 -11.73 -14.56 -17.28
C LEU A 8 -10.72 -15.06 -16.25
N GLU A 9 -9.46 -15.30 -16.64
CA GLU A 9 -8.41 -15.72 -15.70
C GLU A 9 -8.11 -14.64 -14.64
N ARG A 10 -8.14 -13.35 -15.03
CA ARG A 10 -8.03 -12.22 -14.10
C ARG A 10 -9.22 -12.12 -13.16
N GLU A 11 -10.42 -12.43 -13.67
CA GLU A 11 -11.65 -12.40 -12.89
C GLU A 11 -11.68 -13.54 -11.84
N ILE A 12 -11.21 -14.73 -12.21
CA ILE A 12 -11.04 -15.87 -11.30
C ILE A 12 -9.96 -15.60 -10.25
N ALA A 13 -8.82 -15.01 -10.63
CA ALA A 13 -7.77 -14.62 -9.68
C ALA A 13 -8.27 -13.56 -8.67
N ARG A 14 -9.08 -12.61 -9.13
CA ARG A 14 -9.73 -11.60 -8.28
C ARG A 14 -10.71 -12.23 -7.28
N LEU A 15 -11.43 -13.28 -7.70
CA LEU A 15 -12.36 -14.00 -6.83
C LEU A 15 -11.61 -14.82 -5.76
N HIS A 16 -10.50 -15.49 -6.07
CA HIS A 16 -9.72 -16.23 -5.07
C HIS A 16 -9.04 -15.34 -4.00
N LEU A 17 -8.74 -14.08 -4.30
CA LEU A 17 -8.24 -13.10 -3.31
C LEU A 17 -9.28 -12.71 -2.25
N THR A 18 -10.56 -13.03 -2.45
CA THR A 18 -11.64 -12.66 -1.52
C THR A 18 -11.84 -13.62 -0.36
N ASP A 19 -11.09 -14.74 -0.28
CA ASP A 19 -11.37 -15.81 0.69
C ASP A 19 -10.54 -15.82 2.01
N SER A 20 -9.77 -14.76 2.33
CA SER A 20 -8.91 -14.73 3.54
C SER A 20 -9.43 -13.86 4.71
N PRO A 21 -9.55 -14.38 5.96
CA PRO A 21 -10.52 -13.99 7.01
C PRO A 21 -10.21 -12.75 7.87
N THR A 22 -9.51 -11.75 7.36
CA THR A 22 -9.31 -10.51 8.14
C THR A 22 -9.55 -9.25 7.30
N GLY A 23 -10.76 -8.71 7.44
CA GLY A 23 -11.10 -7.28 7.40
C GLY A 23 -10.46 -6.44 6.29
N GLY A 24 -10.96 -6.62 5.06
CA GLY A 24 -10.55 -5.84 3.87
C GLY A 24 -10.77 -6.51 2.51
N ARG A 25 -11.53 -7.60 2.48
CA ARG A 25 -11.82 -8.43 1.30
C ARG A 25 -12.57 -7.59 0.24
N GLY A 26 -12.03 -7.50 -0.99
CA GLY A 26 -12.79 -7.06 -2.17
C GLY A 26 -12.03 -6.20 -3.18
N LEU A 27 -11.00 -5.47 -2.76
CA LEU A 27 -10.16 -4.67 -3.66
C LEU A 27 -8.84 -5.38 -3.94
N ALA A 28 -8.42 -5.38 -5.21
CA ALA A 28 -7.15 -5.94 -5.61
C ALA A 28 -5.99 -5.08 -5.05
N PRO A 29 -4.82 -5.67 -4.77
CA PRO A 29 -3.60 -4.88 -4.58
C PRO A 29 -3.33 -4.01 -5.81
N CYS A 30 -2.79 -2.81 -5.60
CA CYS A 30 -2.40 -1.98 -6.73
C CYS A 30 -1.22 -2.59 -7.51
N TRP A 31 -0.40 -3.40 -6.85
CA TRP A 31 0.76 -4.10 -7.41
C TRP A 31 0.84 -5.56 -6.97
N GLU A 32 1.07 -6.44 -7.93
CA GLU A 32 1.42 -7.84 -7.77
C GLU A 32 2.62 -8.14 -8.67
N ASP A 33 3.54 -8.98 -8.22
CA ASP A 33 4.66 -9.45 -9.05
C ASP A 33 4.21 -10.47 -10.11
N ALA A 34 5.17 -10.95 -10.91
CA ALA A 34 4.88 -11.93 -11.96
C ALA A 34 4.33 -13.26 -11.42
N ASP A 35 4.57 -13.57 -10.14
CA ASP A 35 4.09 -14.76 -9.45
C ASP A 35 2.74 -14.52 -8.74
N GLY A 36 2.12 -13.35 -8.93
CA GLY A 36 0.86 -12.97 -8.29
C GLY A 36 1.00 -12.61 -6.81
N ARG A 37 2.21 -12.37 -6.32
CA ARG A 37 2.44 -12.02 -4.92
C ARG A 37 2.28 -10.51 -4.73
N ILE A 38 1.60 -10.14 -3.65
CA ILE A 38 1.42 -8.73 -3.27
C ILE A 38 2.79 -8.08 -3.04
N VAL A 39 3.00 -6.93 -3.66
CA VAL A 39 4.23 -6.14 -3.49
C VAL A 39 3.97 -4.97 -2.54
N PRO A 40 4.67 -4.87 -1.40
CA PRO A 40 4.55 -3.70 -0.54
C PRO A 40 5.02 -2.45 -1.30
N THR A 41 4.33 -1.35 -1.08
CA THR A 41 4.63 -0.06 -1.70
C THR A 41 5.70 0.68 -0.91
N PHE A 42 5.64 0.59 0.41
CA PHE A 42 6.54 1.27 1.32
C PHE A 42 6.91 0.39 2.52
N ASN A 43 8.13 0.60 3.02
CA ASN A 43 8.43 0.42 4.43
C ASN A 43 8.10 1.75 5.14
N ILE A 44 7.05 1.78 5.94
CA ILE A 44 6.67 2.95 6.73
C ILE A 44 7.26 2.81 8.13
N VAL A 45 8.27 3.63 8.41
CA VAL A 45 8.88 3.74 9.73
C VAL A 45 8.05 4.69 10.59
N ILE A 46 7.50 4.20 11.69
CA ILE A 46 6.75 5.00 12.67
C ILE A 46 7.67 5.39 13.83
N GLY A 47 7.83 6.68 14.08
CA GLY A 47 8.53 7.24 15.24
C GLY A 47 7.58 8.02 16.14
N ASN A 48 8.07 8.49 17.29
CA ASN A 48 7.22 9.20 18.27
C ASN A 48 6.55 10.47 17.70
N LYS A 49 7.23 11.18 16.79
CA LYS A 49 6.78 12.47 16.23
C LYS A 49 6.80 12.55 14.71
N ALA A 50 7.29 11.50 14.03
CA ALA A 50 7.51 11.52 12.60
C ALA A 50 7.27 10.16 11.97
N PHE A 51 6.95 10.19 10.68
CA PHE A 51 6.83 9.06 9.78
C PHE A 51 7.89 9.17 8.70
N ARG A 52 8.38 8.03 8.23
CA ARG A 52 9.19 7.97 7.02
C ARG A 52 8.68 6.86 6.13
N ALA A 53 8.16 7.19 4.96
CA ALA A 53 7.87 6.22 3.93
C ALA A 53 9.15 5.97 3.14
N VAL A 54 9.63 4.73 3.13
CA VAL A 54 10.78 4.30 2.35
C VAL A 54 10.26 3.45 1.20
N PRO A 55 10.43 3.88 -0.06
CA PRO A 55 10.07 3.08 -1.23
C PRO A 55 10.75 1.72 -1.19
N VAL A 56 10.02 0.67 -1.52
CA VAL A 56 10.57 -0.68 -1.72
C VAL A 56 10.28 -1.19 -3.14
N TRP A 57 10.16 -0.25 -4.07
CA TRP A 57 9.81 -0.50 -5.46
C TRP A 57 10.94 -1.27 -6.14
N ARG A 58 10.60 -2.43 -6.70
CA ARG A 58 11.48 -3.23 -7.54
C ARG A 58 11.01 -3.09 -8.98
N GLU A 59 11.90 -3.35 -9.94
CA GLU A 59 11.48 -3.44 -11.33
C GLU A 59 10.43 -4.54 -11.51
N PRO A 60 9.39 -4.34 -12.34
CA PRO A 60 9.13 -3.17 -13.19
C PRO A 60 8.34 -2.02 -12.50
N PHE A 61 8.02 -2.14 -11.21
CA PHE A 61 7.16 -1.20 -10.49
C PHE A 61 7.79 0.16 -10.26
N THR A 62 9.12 0.26 -10.22
CA THR A 62 9.84 1.52 -10.01
C THR A 62 9.39 2.60 -11.00
N LYS A 63 9.41 2.29 -12.31
CA LYS A 63 9.01 3.25 -13.35
C LYS A 63 7.56 3.69 -13.20
N ARG A 64 6.66 2.76 -12.88
CA ARG A 64 5.24 3.05 -12.65
C ARG A 64 5.04 3.89 -11.39
N ALA A 65 5.76 3.61 -10.31
CA ALA A 65 5.68 4.33 -9.06
C ALA A 65 6.18 5.77 -9.18
N LEU A 66 7.29 5.98 -9.88
CA LEU A 66 7.84 7.31 -10.15
C LEU A 66 6.89 8.19 -10.99
N ALA A 67 6.03 7.59 -11.81
CA ALA A 67 5.01 8.32 -12.56
C ALA A 67 3.81 8.75 -11.70
N ILE A 68 3.67 8.23 -10.47
CA ILE A 68 2.56 8.54 -9.57
C ILE A 68 3.05 9.55 -8.53
N ALA A 69 2.80 10.84 -8.79
CA ALA A 69 3.30 11.94 -7.95
C ALA A 69 3.05 11.76 -6.44
N PRO A 70 1.85 11.35 -5.96
CA PRO A 70 1.64 11.10 -4.53
C PRO A 70 2.57 10.06 -3.90
N LEU A 71 3.00 9.03 -4.65
CA LEU A 71 3.92 8.00 -4.15
C LEU A 71 5.35 8.53 -4.00
N VAL A 72 5.77 9.43 -4.89
CA VAL A 72 7.08 10.08 -4.81
C VAL A 72 7.10 11.09 -3.66
N GLU A 73 6.08 11.94 -3.58
CA GLU A 73 6.01 13.00 -2.57
C GLU A 73 6.00 12.47 -1.12
N ILE A 74 5.28 11.37 -0.85
CA ILE A 74 5.24 10.80 0.50
C ILE A 74 6.59 10.20 0.92
N ALA A 75 7.43 9.81 -0.04
CA ALA A 75 8.72 9.19 0.18
C ALA A 75 9.90 10.17 0.23
N ASP A 76 9.67 11.42 -0.16
CA ASP A 76 10.72 12.43 -0.34
C ASP A 76 11.48 12.76 0.96
N ARG A 77 10.77 12.76 2.10
CA ARG A 77 11.31 13.23 3.38
C ARG A 77 10.61 12.64 4.60
N PRO A 78 11.20 12.76 5.80
CA PRO A 78 10.47 12.54 7.05
C PRO A 78 9.29 13.52 7.18
N LEU A 79 8.14 13.00 7.63
CA LEU A 79 6.88 13.74 7.72
C LEU A 79 6.42 13.80 9.17
N ASN A 80 5.94 14.97 9.61
CA ASN A 80 5.13 15.03 10.82
C ASN A 80 3.75 14.39 10.59
N VAL A 81 2.95 14.24 11.65
CA VAL A 81 1.62 13.61 11.59
C VAL A 81 0.69 14.27 10.56
N ARG A 82 0.68 15.61 10.48
CA ARG A 82 -0.21 16.36 9.59
C ARG A 82 0.17 16.15 8.13
N ASP A 83 1.45 16.29 7.80
CA ASP A 83 1.95 16.11 6.45
C ASP A 83 1.81 14.65 5.98
N PHE A 84 2.05 13.69 6.88
CA PHE A 84 1.81 12.28 6.61
C PHE A 84 0.35 12.03 6.25
N ARG A 85 -0.61 12.50 7.06
CA ARG A 85 -2.05 12.35 6.74
C ARG A 85 -2.42 12.92 5.39
N ARG A 86 -1.94 14.14 5.07
CA ARG A 86 -2.24 14.80 3.80
C ARG A 86 -1.71 13.99 2.62
N LEU A 87 -0.46 13.54 2.67
CA LEU A 87 0.16 12.80 1.57
C LEU A 87 -0.36 11.36 1.48
N ALA A 88 -0.53 10.67 2.61
CA ALA A 88 -1.12 9.32 2.67
C ALA A 88 -2.55 9.30 2.12
N TYR A 89 -3.35 10.33 2.40
CA TYR A 89 -4.67 10.49 1.81
C TYR A 89 -4.61 10.59 0.28
N ARG A 90 -3.65 11.34 -0.27
CA ARG A 90 -3.47 11.44 -1.73
C ARG A 90 -3.07 10.09 -2.35
N VAL A 91 -2.22 9.32 -1.68
CA VAL A 91 -1.87 7.95 -2.11
C VAL A 91 -3.10 7.05 -2.10
N MET A 92 -3.88 7.06 -1.02
CA MET A 92 -5.13 6.29 -0.93
C MET A 92 -6.12 6.71 -2.03
N GLN A 93 -6.29 8.01 -2.29
CA GLN A 93 -7.18 8.51 -3.35
C GLN A 93 -6.73 8.07 -4.74
N HIS A 94 -5.42 8.04 -5.00
CA HIS A 94 -4.91 7.46 -6.24
C HIS A 94 -5.31 5.99 -6.39
N GLY A 95 -5.19 5.17 -5.33
CA GLY A 95 -5.62 3.78 -5.36
C GLY A 95 -7.13 3.62 -5.62
N ARG A 96 -7.96 4.49 -5.04
CA ARG A 96 -9.41 4.49 -5.28
C ARG A 96 -9.79 4.85 -6.72
N ASN A 97 -9.05 5.77 -7.34
CA ASN A 97 -9.30 6.27 -8.69
C ASN A 97 -8.40 5.61 -9.75
N HIS A 98 -7.86 4.43 -9.44
CA HIS A 98 -6.91 3.77 -10.32
C HIS A 98 -7.58 3.37 -11.66
N PRO A 99 -6.90 3.52 -12.82
CA PRO A 99 -7.51 3.32 -14.15
C PRO A 99 -8.16 1.95 -14.36
N ASP A 100 -7.58 0.90 -13.77
CA ASP A 100 -8.07 -0.47 -13.86
C ASP A 100 -9.13 -0.82 -12.79
N GLY A 101 -9.66 0.19 -12.11
CA GLY A 101 -10.57 0.06 -10.97
C GLY A 101 -9.86 0.19 -9.62
N ALA A 102 -10.66 0.40 -8.56
CA ALA A 102 -10.15 0.67 -7.22
C ALA A 102 -9.23 -0.46 -6.70
N CYS A 103 -8.09 -0.07 -6.14
CA CYS A 103 -7.08 -0.95 -5.58
C CYS A 103 -6.53 -0.43 -4.24
N VAL A 104 -5.77 -1.26 -3.53
CA VAL A 104 -5.14 -0.92 -2.24
C VAL A 104 -3.62 -0.96 -2.30
N TYR A 105 -2.99 0.00 -1.64
CA TYR A 105 -1.54 0.02 -1.44
C TYR A 105 -1.18 -0.66 -0.13
N TYR A 106 -0.24 -1.60 -0.21
CA TYR A 106 0.27 -2.32 0.96
C TYR A 106 1.50 -1.62 1.53
N ALA A 107 1.68 -1.65 2.84
CA ALA A 107 2.87 -1.14 3.49
C ALA A 107 3.35 -2.06 4.61
N ASN A 108 4.65 -2.27 4.69
CA ASN A 108 5.27 -2.86 5.86
C ASN A 108 5.48 -1.77 6.92
N ILE A 109 5.13 -2.04 8.18
CA ILE A 109 5.18 -1.06 9.26
C ILE A 109 6.33 -1.40 10.20
N ILE A 110 7.29 -0.47 10.34
CA ILE A 110 8.48 -0.64 11.18
C ILE A 110 8.37 0.28 12.39
N ASP A 111 8.29 -0.30 13.58
CA ASP A 111 8.19 0.45 14.85
C ASP A 111 9.56 0.95 15.34
N ARG A 112 9.67 2.27 15.53
CA ARG A 112 10.80 2.96 16.18
C ARG A 112 10.32 3.90 17.30
N THR A 113 9.11 3.68 17.81
CA THR A 113 8.58 4.44 18.93
C THR A 113 9.18 3.96 20.25
N THR A 114 9.15 4.82 21.28
CA THR A 114 9.70 4.48 22.61
C THR A 114 8.66 3.88 23.55
N THR A 115 7.38 3.93 23.18
CA THR A 115 6.28 3.43 24.02
C THR A 115 5.28 2.64 23.22
N LYS A 116 4.68 1.62 23.85
CA LYS A 116 3.60 0.81 23.23
C LYS A 116 2.40 1.65 22.81
N GLN A 117 2.06 2.69 23.57
CA GLN A 117 0.94 3.57 23.26
C GLN A 117 1.23 4.42 22.00
N ALA A 118 2.46 4.94 21.88
CA ALA A 118 2.88 5.63 20.67
C ALA A 118 2.86 4.69 19.45
N CYS A 119 3.44 3.48 19.57
CA CYS A 119 3.37 2.46 18.52
C CYS A 119 1.93 2.22 18.05
N LYS A 120 1.02 1.91 18.99
CA LYS A 120 -0.39 1.62 18.69
C LYS A 120 -1.09 2.79 18.01
N SER A 121 -0.85 4.02 18.48
CA SER A 121 -1.46 5.22 17.90
C SER A 121 -0.94 5.50 16.48
N GLN A 122 0.38 5.47 16.27
CA GLN A 122 0.97 5.74 14.96
C GLN A 122 0.67 4.62 13.96
N ARG A 123 0.68 3.36 14.40
CA ARG A 123 0.32 2.20 13.56
C ARG A 123 -1.11 2.30 13.05
N ARG A 124 -2.08 2.60 13.93
CA ARG A 124 -3.47 2.83 13.52
C ARG A 124 -3.61 3.94 12.50
N LEU A 125 -2.75 4.97 12.57
CA LEU A 125 -2.77 6.04 11.58
C LEU A 125 -2.33 5.53 10.20
N VAL A 126 -1.27 4.73 10.12
CA VAL A 126 -0.80 4.13 8.86
C VAL A 126 -1.86 3.19 8.29
N GLU A 127 -2.43 2.33 9.13
CA GLU A 127 -3.46 1.35 8.74
C GLU A 127 -4.77 2.02 8.27
N GLY A 128 -4.98 3.29 8.58
CA GLY A 128 -6.09 4.08 8.04
C GLY A 128 -5.95 4.47 6.55
N TYR A 129 -4.75 4.35 5.98
CA TYR A 129 -4.47 4.73 4.58
C TYR A 129 -3.83 3.62 3.75
N PHE A 130 -3.08 2.72 4.40
CA PHE A 130 -2.37 1.62 3.78
C PHE A 130 -2.82 0.30 4.37
N TYR A 131 -2.88 -0.75 3.56
CA TYR A 131 -3.09 -2.09 4.06
C TYR A 131 -1.80 -2.63 4.69
N PRO A 132 -1.83 -3.16 5.92
CA PRO A 132 -0.64 -3.72 6.52
C PRO A 132 -0.20 -4.94 5.70
N PHE A 133 1.03 -4.90 5.22
CA PHE A 133 1.72 -6.07 4.68
C PHE A 133 2.18 -6.91 5.88
N SER A 134 1.23 -7.60 6.51
CA SER A 134 1.51 -8.43 7.68
C SER A 134 2.38 -9.62 7.27
N LEU A 135 3.62 -9.64 7.73
CA LEU A 135 4.28 -10.88 8.13
C LEU A 135 3.56 -11.35 9.40
N ARG A 136 2.63 -12.30 9.27
CA ARG A 136 2.31 -13.17 10.40
C ARG A 136 3.32 -14.31 10.41
#